data_AF-A0A948GBZ0-F1
#
_entry.id   AF-A0A948GBZ0-F1
#
_cell.length_a   1.000
_cell.length_b   1.000
_cell.length_c   1.000
_cell.angle_alpha   90.00
_cell.angle_beta   90.00
_cell.angle_gamma   90.00
#
_symmetry.space_group_name_H-M   'P 1'
#
loop_
_entity.id
_entity.type
_entity.pdbx_description
1 polymer ?
#
loop_
_entity_poly.entity_id
_entity_poly.type
_entity_poly.pdbx_seq_one_letter_code
_entity_poly.pdbx_strand_id
1 'polypeptide(L)'
;MLAGFVGSRSLPASFSPLVSSLVASFLARGFQVASGGAVGADQFALSALVEQGVSASGVVFSAWASASGFPVSVRPTVGCFQASGGQVVWGSASVGAPRQQVVSALLGRNQRLVSVCSCLVAFLYGPSRCSLYTVRQAVRRGIPVYVFFCGGGAVLPADLAPHCFVLQKEVV
;
A
#
# COMPACT_ATOMS: atom_id res chain seq x y z
N MET A 1 -10.05 -7.99 10.53
CA MET A 1 -9.96 -8.07 9.05
C MET A 1 -8.90 -7.08 8.57
N LEU A 2 -8.18 -7.36 7.50
CA LEU A 2 -7.16 -6.44 6.95
C LEU A 2 -7.65 -5.76 5.67
N ALA A 3 -7.46 -4.46 5.56
CA ALA A 3 -7.63 -3.70 4.33
C ALA A 3 -6.24 -3.31 3.79
N GLY A 4 -5.93 -3.75 2.57
CA GLY A 4 -4.63 -3.44 1.96
C GLY A 4 -4.66 -2.08 1.29
N PHE A 5 -3.77 -1.17 1.70
CA PHE A 5 -3.57 0.14 1.09
C PHE A 5 -2.30 0.10 0.25
N VAL A 6 -2.46 0.28 -1.06
CA VAL A 6 -1.36 0.26 -2.03
C VAL A 6 -1.53 1.38 -3.04
N GLY A 7 -0.45 1.81 -3.69
CA GLY A 7 -0.63 2.76 -4.78
C GLY A 7 0.66 3.19 -5.44
N SER A 8 0.53 4.24 -6.25
CA SER A 8 1.64 4.79 -7.00
C SER A 8 2.71 5.36 -6.07
N ARG A 9 3.97 5.11 -6.43
CA ARG A 9 5.14 5.68 -5.74
C ARG A 9 5.29 7.17 -5.95
N SER A 10 4.65 7.70 -6.98
CA SER A 10 4.63 9.11 -7.33
C SER A 10 3.26 9.75 -7.07
N LEU A 11 2.46 9.17 -6.17
CA LEU A 11 1.19 9.76 -5.79
C LEU A 11 1.44 11.17 -5.20
N PRO A 12 0.79 12.23 -5.72
CA PRO A 12 0.98 13.59 -5.20
C PRO A 12 0.61 13.72 -3.72
N ALA A 13 1.34 14.55 -2.98
CA ALA A 13 1.11 14.81 -1.56
C ALA A 13 -0.29 15.38 -1.25
N SER A 14 -0.92 16.05 -2.22
CA SER A 14 -2.30 16.54 -2.10
C SER A 14 -3.34 15.43 -1.90
N PHE A 15 -3.00 14.16 -2.19
CA PHE A 15 -3.86 13.01 -1.87
C PHE A 15 -3.64 12.45 -0.46
N SER A 16 -2.65 12.93 0.31
CA SER A 16 -2.40 12.46 1.68
C SER A 16 -3.65 12.58 2.58
N PRO A 17 -4.42 13.70 2.58
CA PRO A 17 -5.64 13.81 3.36
C PRO A 17 -6.70 12.76 2.97
N LEU A 18 -6.84 12.45 1.68
CA LEU A 18 -7.74 11.40 1.21
C LEU A 18 -7.32 10.04 1.76
N VAL A 19 -6.04 9.68 1.65
CA VAL A 19 -5.53 8.40 2.18
C VAL A 19 -5.77 8.31 3.69
N SER A 20 -5.46 9.38 4.43
CA SER A 20 -5.67 9.46 5.89
C SER A 20 -7.15 9.29 6.28
N SER A 21 -8.07 9.95 5.55
CA SER A 21 -9.51 9.82 5.77
C SER A 21 -10.02 8.39 5.54
N LEU A 22 -9.49 7.70 4.52
CA LEU A 22 -9.84 6.32 4.22
C LEU A 22 -9.28 5.37 5.28
N VAL A 23 -8.03 5.57 5.72
CA VAL A 23 -7.46 4.81 6.86
C VAL A 23 -8.38 4.92 8.08
N ALA A 24 -8.75 6.15 8.49
CA ALA A 24 -9.65 6.37 9.62
C ALA A 24 -11.01 5.69 9.42
N SER A 25 -11.59 5.79 8.23
CA SER A 25 -12.88 5.19 7.86
C SER A 25 -12.87 3.66 7.92
N PHE A 26 -11.77 3.02 7.51
CA PHE A 26 -11.60 1.57 7.60
C PHE A 26 -11.36 1.11 9.05
N LEU A 27 -10.55 1.85 9.81
CA LEU A 27 -10.34 1.59 11.24
C LEU A 27 -11.65 1.67 12.03
N ALA A 28 -12.48 2.69 11.78
CA ALA A 28 -13.79 2.86 12.41
C ALA A 28 -14.76 1.70 12.11
N ARG A 29 -14.53 0.94 11.04
CA ARG A 29 -15.29 -0.26 10.66
C ARG A 29 -14.64 -1.55 11.16
N GLY A 30 -13.65 -1.47 12.04
CA GLY A 30 -12.97 -2.63 12.63
C GLY A 30 -11.95 -3.31 11.71
N PHE A 31 -11.52 -2.65 10.64
CA PHE A 31 -10.40 -3.12 9.84
C PHE A 31 -9.07 -2.70 10.47
N GLN A 32 -8.05 -3.53 10.26
CA GLN A 32 -6.65 -3.15 10.38
C GLN A 32 -6.12 -2.76 8.99
N VAL A 33 -5.05 -1.97 8.92
CA VAL A 33 -4.49 -1.48 7.67
C VAL A 33 -3.21 -2.24 7.32
N ALA A 34 -3.16 -2.82 6.12
CA ALA A 34 -1.95 -3.44 5.57
C ALA A 34 -1.31 -2.54 4.49
N SER A 35 0.00 -2.38 4.48
CA SER A 35 0.72 -1.58 3.47
C SER A 35 2.08 -2.19 3.12
N GLY A 36 2.70 -1.77 2.01
CA GLY A 36 4.03 -2.23 1.59
C GLY A 36 5.20 -1.34 2.05
N GLY A 37 4.92 -0.19 2.66
CA GLY A 37 5.94 0.76 3.12
C GLY A 37 6.78 1.38 1.99
N ALA A 38 6.24 1.46 0.77
CA ALA A 38 6.86 2.22 -0.32
C ALA A 38 6.63 3.74 -0.14
N VAL A 39 7.32 4.56 -0.93
CA VAL A 39 6.97 5.99 -1.08
C VAL A 39 5.59 6.14 -1.73
N GLY A 40 4.96 7.31 -1.56
CA GLY A 40 3.65 7.62 -2.14
C GLY A 40 2.49 7.09 -1.29
N ALA A 41 1.55 6.38 -1.90
CA ALA A 41 0.33 5.92 -1.22
C ALA A 41 0.60 5.09 0.05
N ASP A 42 1.54 4.15 -0.03
CA ASP A 42 1.94 3.30 1.08
C ASP A 42 2.49 4.13 2.25
N GLN A 43 3.27 5.17 1.94
CA GLN A 43 3.81 6.11 2.93
C GLN A 43 2.70 6.94 3.56
N PHE A 44 1.74 7.46 2.79
CA PHE A 44 0.63 8.22 3.35
C PHE A 44 -0.26 7.37 4.27
N ALA A 45 -0.51 6.12 3.92
CA ALA A 45 -1.24 5.19 4.78
C ALA A 45 -0.47 4.91 6.09
N LEU A 46 0.85 4.74 6.01
CA LEU A 46 1.69 4.54 7.18
C LEU A 46 1.76 5.78 8.07
N SER A 47 1.94 6.97 7.48
CA SER A 47 1.92 8.25 8.19
C SER A 47 0.59 8.46 8.90
N ALA A 48 -0.54 8.18 8.24
CA ALA A 48 -1.86 8.30 8.86
C ALA A 48 -1.99 7.43 10.13
N LEU A 49 -1.47 6.20 10.12
CA LEU A 49 -1.48 5.32 11.31
C LEU A 49 -0.62 5.87 12.46
N VAL A 50 0.51 6.48 12.14
CA VAL A 50 1.40 7.09 13.13
C VAL A 50 0.79 8.37 13.70
N GLU A 51 0.34 9.28 12.84
CA GLU A 51 -0.23 10.58 13.19
C GLU A 51 -1.54 10.45 13.99
N GLN A 52 -2.36 9.45 13.68
CA GLN A 52 -3.60 9.16 14.42
C GLN A 52 -3.37 8.36 15.71
N GLY A 53 -2.12 7.98 16.05
CA GLY A 53 -1.80 7.24 17.28
C GLY A 53 -2.30 5.79 17.29
N VAL A 54 -2.54 5.19 16.13
CA VAL A 54 -3.19 3.87 15.95
C VAL A 54 -2.29 2.86 15.24
N SER A 55 -0.97 3.00 15.40
CA SER A 55 0.03 2.15 14.74
C SER A 55 -0.17 0.65 15.01
N ALA A 56 -0.63 0.27 16.21
CA ALA A 56 -0.97 -1.12 16.55
C ALA A 56 -2.09 -1.73 15.69
N SER A 57 -2.87 -0.91 14.98
CA SER A 57 -3.89 -1.35 14.01
C SER A 57 -3.34 -1.51 12.59
N GLY A 58 -2.02 -1.44 12.41
CA GLY A 58 -1.35 -1.55 11.12
C GLY A 58 -0.41 -2.75 11.00
N VAL A 59 -0.22 -3.20 9.77
CA VAL A 59 0.79 -4.20 9.39
C VAL A 59 1.52 -3.76 8.12
N VAL A 60 2.84 -3.66 8.17
CA VAL A 60 3.67 -3.40 6.98
C VAL A 60 4.27 -4.71 6.47
N PHE A 61 3.98 -5.05 5.22
CA PHE A 61 4.60 -6.17 4.52
C PHE A 61 5.84 -5.67 3.80
N SER A 62 7.03 -5.99 4.32
CA SER A 62 8.29 -5.59 3.71
C SER A 62 8.76 -6.61 2.67
N ALA A 63 9.43 -6.12 1.62
CA ALA A 63 10.23 -6.97 0.74
C ALA A 63 11.63 -7.20 1.33
N TRP A 64 12.05 -6.31 2.23
CA TRP A 64 13.38 -6.23 2.81
C TRP A 64 13.49 -7.05 4.09
N ALA A 65 14.68 -7.57 4.35
CA ALA A 65 15.00 -8.27 5.59
C ALA A 65 15.15 -7.32 6.81
N SER A 66 15.28 -6.01 6.58
CA SER A 66 15.46 -5.02 7.64
C SER A 66 14.97 -3.63 7.24
N ALA A 67 14.84 -2.74 8.23
CA ALA A 67 14.36 -1.38 8.04
C ALA A 67 15.23 -0.54 7.07
N SER A 68 16.53 -0.84 6.97
CA SER A 68 17.46 -0.14 6.07
C SER A 68 17.18 -0.40 4.60
N GLY A 69 16.37 -1.42 4.26
CA GLY A 69 15.93 -1.65 2.88
C GLY A 69 14.83 -0.70 2.42
N PHE A 70 14.05 -0.12 3.33
CA PHE A 70 13.01 0.85 2.94
C PHE A 70 13.62 2.11 2.28
N PRO A 71 12.84 2.82 1.43
CA PRO A 71 13.25 4.12 0.93
C PRO A 71 13.64 5.06 2.07
N VAL A 72 14.72 5.84 1.90
CA VAL A 72 15.29 6.70 2.95
C VAL A 72 14.24 7.60 3.60
N SER A 73 13.34 8.17 2.80
CA SER A 73 12.24 9.04 3.27
C SER A 73 11.18 8.34 4.11
N VAL A 74 11.05 7.01 4.00
CA VAL A 74 10.02 6.21 4.69
C VAL A 74 10.56 5.57 5.96
N ARG A 75 11.89 5.39 6.07
CA ARG A 75 12.52 4.74 7.23
C ARG A 75 12.15 5.37 8.59
N PRO A 76 12.13 6.70 8.77
CA PRO A 76 11.76 7.29 10.05
C PRO A 76 10.32 6.93 10.44
N THR A 77 9.38 7.00 9.49
CA THR A 77 7.97 6.64 9.73
C THR A 77 7.82 5.17 10.08
N VAL A 78 8.56 4.26 9.44
CA VAL A 78 8.58 2.82 9.80
C VAL A 78 9.12 2.64 11.22
N GLY A 79 10.17 3.36 11.59
CA GLY A 79 10.72 3.34 12.96
C GLY A 79 9.69 3.77 14.00
N CYS A 80 9.04 4.93 13.80
CA CYS A 80 7.97 5.42 14.67
C CYS A 80 6.81 4.42 14.75
N PHE A 81 6.35 3.92 13.60
CA PHE A 81 5.28 2.94 13.52
C PHE A 81 5.57 1.68 14.35
N GLN A 82 6.78 1.12 14.23
CA GLN A 82 7.19 -0.03 15.03
C GLN A 82 7.28 0.30 16.52
N ALA A 83 7.87 1.45 16.88
CA ALA A 83 7.97 1.89 18.27
C ALA A 83 6.60 2.11 18.92
N SER A 84 5.59 2.47 18.13
CA SER A 84 4.19 2.64 18.55
C SER A 84 3.34 1.37 18.43
N GLY A 85 3.96 0.19 18.38
CA GLY A 85 3.28 -1.11 18.41
C GLY A 85 2.82 -1.64 17.05
N GLY A 86 3.15 -0.96 15.96
CA GLY A 86 2.89 -1.43 14.61
C GLY A 86 3.70 -2.66 14.23
N GLN A 87 3.11 -3.56 13.45
CA GLN A 87 3.75 -4.82 13.07
C GLN A 87 4.42 -4.74 11.71
N VAL A 88 5.63 -5.28 11.58
CA VAL A 88 6.32 -5.41 10.29
C VAL A 88 6.58 -6.88 9.99
N VAL A 89 6.00 -7.37 8.89
CA VAL A 89 6.28 -8.69 8.33
C VAL A 89 7.45 -8.56 7.39
N TRP A 90 8.62 -8.99 7.85
CA TRP A 90 9.86 -8.86 7.09
C TRP A 90 9.90 -9.78 5.85
N GLY A 91 10.64 -9.33 4.84
CA GLY A 91 10.95 -10.09 3.64
C GLY A 91 12.35 -10.68 3.68
N SER A 92 12.86 -11.07 2.52
CA SER A 92 14.16 -11.73 2.39
C SER A 92 15.18 -10.92 1.59
N ALA A 93 14.81 -9.78 0.98
CA ALA A 93 15.76 -9.00 0.21
C ALA A 93 16.75 -8.27 1.12
N SER A 94 18.04 -8.51 0.87
CA SER A 94 19.12 -7.76 1.48
C SER A 94 19.31 -6.40 0.79
N VAL A 95 19.84 -5.43 1.54
CA VAL A 95 20.32 -4.18 0.95
C VAL A 95 21.47 -4.51 -0.01
N GLY A 96 21.43 -3.96 -1.23
CA GLY A 96 22.42 -4.25 -2.27
C GLY A 96 22.18 -5.55 -3.05
N ALA A 97 21.09 -6.27 -2.79
CA ALA A 97 20.73 -7.45 -3.58
C ALA A 97 20.57 -7.11 -5.08
N PRO A 98 20.90 -8.05 -5.99
CA PRO A 98 20.69 -7.87 -7.42
C PRO A 98 19.26 -7.46 -7.77
N ARG A 99 19.11 -6.62 -8.80
CA ARG A 99 17.81 -6.07 -9.21
C ARG A 99 16.72 -7.13 -9.39
N GLN A 100 17.06 -8.28 -9.99
CA GLN A 100 16.10 -9.37 -10.19
C GLN A 100 15.57 -9.95 -8.87
N GLN A 101 16.44 -10.11 -7.87
CA GLN A 101 16.04 -10.57 -6.54
C GLN A 101 15.16 -9.54 -5.83
N VAL A 102 15.49 -8.25 -5.94
CA VAL A 102 14.66 -7.16 -5.38
C VAL A 102 13.28 -7.13 -6.03
N VAL A 103 13.20 -7.26 -7.36
CA VAL A 103 11.92 -7.31 -8.07
C VAL A 103 11.10 -8.52 -7.63
N SER A 104 11.72 -9.70 -7.58
CA SER A 104 11.07 -10.93 -7.10
C SER A 104 10.53 -10.76 -5.68
N ALA A 105 11.34 -10.22 -4.76
CA ALA A 105 10.93 -9.96 -3.38
C ALA A 105 9.78 -8.94 -3.28
N LEU A 106 9.78 -7.88 -4.10
CA LEU A 106 8.69 -6.90 -4.16
C LEU A 106 7.37 -7.53 -4.64
N LEU A 107 7.43 -8.42 -5.65
CA LEU A 107 6.27 -9.13 -6.17
C LEU A 107 5.75 -10.17 -5.17
N GLY A 108 6.63 -10.95 -4.55
CA GLY A 108 6.27 -11.91 -3.50
C GLY A 108 5.67 -11.21 -2.26
N ARG A 109 6.22 -10.07 -1.85
CA ARG A 109 5.64 -9.23 -0.80
C ARG A 109 4.23 -8.75 -1.14
N ASN A 110 3.95 -8.38 -2.40
CA ASN A 110 2.61 -7.97 -2.83
C ASN A 110 1.61 -9.13 -2.71
N GLN A 111 2.02 -10.34 -3.08
CA GLN A 111 1.19 -11.54 -2.94
C GLN A 111 0.89 -11.84 -1.46
N ARG A 112 1.90 -11.77 -0.58
CA ARG A 112 1.72 -11.97 0.87
C ARG A 112 0.76 -10.95 1.49
N LEU A 113 0.86 -9.68 1.09
CA LEU A 113 -0.08 -8.64 1.53
C LEU A 113 -1.51 -8.99 1.09
N VAL A 114 -1.70 -9.30 -0.20
CA VAL A 114 -3.02 -9.61 -0.74
C VAL A 114 -3.62 -10.89 -0.16
N SER A 115 -2.81 -11.91 0.17
CA SER A 115 -3.31 -13.18 0.68
C SER A 115 -3.99 -13.09 2.05
N VAL A 116 -3.69 -12.04 2.82
CA VAL A 116 -4.28 -11.82 4.16
C VAL A 116 -5.36 -10.74 4.19
N CYS A 117 -5.50 -9.95 3.13
CA CYS A 117 -6.43 -8.81 3.10
C CYS A 117 -7.87 -9.26 2.79
N SER A 118 -8.87 -8.73 3.47
CA SER A 118 -10.28 -8.92 3.13
C SER A 118 -10.73 -8.02 1.97
N CYS A 119 -10.02 -6.93 1.71
CA CYS A 119 -10.22 -6.04 0.57
C CYS A 119 -8.94 -5.25 0.25
N LEU A 120 -8.89 -4.63 -0.92
CA LEU A 120 -7.78 -3.80 -1.37
C LEU A 120 -8.25 -2.39 -1.75
N VAL A 121 -7.53 -1.37 -1.32
CA VAL A 121 -7.67 0.03 -1.69
C VAL A 121 -6.41 0.43 -2.47
N ALA A 122 -6.58 0.77 -3.74
CA ALA A 122 -5.49 1.08 -4.67
C ALA A 122 -5.57 2.53 -5.17
N PHE A 123 -4.51 3.31 -4.96
CA PHE A 123 -4.40 4.68 -5.47
C PHE A 123 -3.51 4.71 -6.73
N LEU A 124 -4.11 4.95 -7.89
CA LEU A 124 -3.39 4.94 -9.17
C LEU A 124 -3.10 6.36 -9.65
N TYR A 125 -1.83 6.63 -9.93
CA TYR A 125 -1.34 7.89 -10.49
C TYR A 125 -0.22 7.59 -11.49
N GLY A 126 -0.37 8.05 -12.74
CA GLY A 126 0.53 7.63 -13.81
C GLY A 126 0.48 6.12 -14.08
N PRO A 127 1.54 5.55 -14.69
CA PRO A 127 1.53 4.16 -15.16
C PRO A 127 1.30 3.08 -14.10
N SER A 128 1.62 3.36 -12.83
CA SER A 128 1.30 2.52 -11.64
C SER A 128 1.50 1.00 -11.80
N ARG A 129 2.50 0.54 -12.56
CA ARG A 129 2.66 -0.88 -12.97
C ARG A 129 2.67 -1.87 -11.79
N CYS A 130 3.41 -1.55 -10.73
CA CYS A 130 3.48 -2.41 -9.54
C CYS A 130 2.16 -2.45 -8.76
N SER A 131 1.41 -1.35 -8.75
CA SER A 131 0.11 -1.26 -8.08
C SER A 131 -0.94 -2.05 -8.87
N LEU A 132 -0.92 -1.97 -10.21
CA LEU A 132 -1.75 -2.80 -11.10
C LEU A 132 -1.46 -4.29 -10.95
N TYR A 133 -0.19 -4.68 -10.71
CA TYR A 133 0.14 -6.06 -10.36
C TYR A 133 -0.59 -6.48 -9.08
N THR A 134 -0.57 -5.66 -8.02
CA THR A 134 -1.26 -5.97 -6.76
C THR A 134 -2.77 -6.05 -6.94
N VAL A 135 -3.36 -5.12 -7.70
CA VAL A 135 -4.80 -5.14 -8.05
C VAL A 135 -5.16 -6.45 -8.75
N ARG A 136 -4.36 -6.89 -9.74
CA ARG A 136 -4.58 -8.18 -10.41
C ARG A 136 -4.51 -9.37 -9.46
N GLN A 137 -3.61 -9.36 -8.48
CA GLN A 137 -3.57 -10.43 -7.47
C GLN A 137 -4.83 -10.43 -6.60
N ALA A 138 -5.35 -9.26 -6.22
CA ALA A 138 -6.56 -9.14 -5.42
C ALA A 138 -7.81 -9.58 -6.19
N VAL A 139 -7.94 -9.17 -7.46
CA VAL A 139 -9.01 -9.63 -8.36
C VAL A 139 -8.97 -11.15 -8.53
N ARG A 140 -7.79 -11.74 -8.76
CA ARG A 140 -7.63 -13.20 -8.86
C ARG A 140 -8.04 -13.94 -7.59
N ARG A 141 -7.88 -13.31 -6.43
CA ARG A 141 -8.32 -13.87 -5.14
C ARG A 141 -9.82 -13.68 -4.89
N GLY A 142 -10.51 -12.89 -5.71
CA GLY A 142 -11.93 -12.61 -5.56
C GLY A 142 -12.25 -11.71 -4.36
N ILE A 143 -11.30 -10.90 -3.88
CA ILE A 143 -11.57 -9.92 -2.82
C ILE A 143 -12.00 -8.57 -3.43
N PRO A 144 -12.86 -7.78 -2.75
CA PRO A 144 -13.22 -6.44 -3.20
C PRO A 144 -12.00 -5.55 -3.43
N VAL A 145 -11.97 -4.85 -4.56
CA VAL A 145 -10.91 -3.89 -4.89
C VAL A 145 -11.51 -2.52 -5.19
N TYR A 146 -11.10 -1.52 -4.42
CA TYR A 146 -11.44 -0.12 -4.61
C TYR A 146 -10.27 0.59 -5.28
N VAL A 147 -10.49 1.15 -6.46
CA VAL A 147 -9.47 1.84 -7.25
C VAL A 147 -9.80 3.33 -7.28
N PHE A 148 -8.90 4.13 -6.72
CA PHE A 148 -8.94 5.58 -6.80
C PHE A 148 -8.04 6.05 -7.95
N PHE A 149 -8.64 6.62 -8.99
CA PHE A 149 -7.89 7.32 -10.03
C PHE A 149 -7.55 8.73 -9.54
N CYS A 150 -6.25 8.96 -9.36
CA CYS A 150 -5.69 10.20 -8.83
C CYS A 150 -5.06 11.09 -9.91
N GLY A 151 -5.31 10.79 -11.19
CA GLY A 151 -4.80 11.54 -12.35
C GLY A 151 -3.49 11.00 -12.93
N GLY A 152 -2.77 11.87 -13.66
CA GLY A 152 -1.50 11.53 -14.31
C GLY A 152 -1.61 10.52 -15.47
N GLY A 153 -2.81 10.36 -16.06
CA GLY A 153 -3.03 9.35 -17.10
C GLY A 153 -3.08 7.91 -16.56
N ALA A 154 -3.42 7.73 -15.28
CA ALA A 154 -3.67 6.41 -14.72
C ALA A 154 -4.84 5.72 -15.41
N VAL A 155 -4.66 4.46 -15.79
CA VAL A 155 -5.69 3.63 -16.44
C VAL A 155 -5.74 2.28 -15.75
N LEU A 156 -6.95 1.74 -15.60
CA LEU A 156 -7.17 0.36 -15.19
C LEU A 156 -7.35 -0.49 -16.46
N PRO A 157 -6.54 -1.54 -16.67
CA PRO A 157 -6.71 -2.46 -17.78
C PRO A 157 -8.15 -3.00 -17.88
N ALA A 158 -8.62 -3.21 -19.12
CA ALA A 158 -9.99 -3.67 -19.39
C ALA A 158 -10.31 -5.03 -18.75
N ASP A 159 -9.30 -5.89 -18.56
CA ASP A 159 -9.44 -7.18 -17.84
C ASP A 159 -9.69 -7.02 -16.33
N LEU A 160 -9.38 -5.86 -15.75
CA LEU A 160 -9.52 -5.60 -14.32
C LEU A 160 -10.73 -4.72 -13.97
N ALA A 161 -11.16 -3.87 -14.90
CA ALA A 161 -12.20 -2.88 -14.67
C ALA A 161 -13.54 -3.47 -14.17
N PRO A 162 -14.08 -4.58 -14.73
CA PRO A 162 -15.34 -5.17 -14.26
C PRO A 162 -15.29 -5.73 -12.83
N HIS A 163 -14.10 -5.92 -12.28
CA HIS A 163 -13.88 -6.54 -10.97
C HIS A 163 -13.50 -5.52 -9.89
N CYS A 164 -13.47 -4.24 -10.22
CA CYS A 164 -13.04 -3.17 -9.32
C CYS A 164 -14.14 -2.11 -9.15
N PHE A 165 -14.27 -1.60 -7.94
CA PHE A 165 -15.02 -0.38 -7.66
C PHE A 165 -14.14 0.81 -7.99
N VAL A 166 -14.44 1.50 -9.08
CA VAL A 166 -13.61 2.62 -9.58
C VAL A 166 -14.18 3.95 -9.08
N LEU A 167 -13.32 4.77 -8.48
CA LEU A 167 -13.63 6.13 -8.02
C LEU A 167 -12.68 7.12 -8.66
N GLN A 168 -13.22 8.20 -9.24
CA GLN A 168 -12.42 9.32 -9.71
C GLN A 168 -12.25 10.34 -8.57
N LYS A 169 -11.00 10.79 -8.36
CA LYS A 169 -10.69 11.85 -7.41
C LYS A 169 -9.75 12.87 -8.05
N GLU A 170 -10.28 14.07 -8.22
CA GLU A 170 -9.53 15.26 -8.57
C GLU A 170 -9.19 16.01 -7.28
N VAL A 171 -8.00 16.62 -7.25
CA VAL A 171 -7.60 17.50 -6.16
C VAL A 171 -8.24 18.85 -6.44
N VAL A 172 -9.11 19.30 -5.54
CA VAL A 172 -9.62 20.68 -5.51
C VAL A 172 -8.62 21.55 -4.76
#